data_AF-A0A3N0WYT4-F1
#
_entry.id   AF-A0A3N0WYT4-F1
#
_cell.length_a   1.000
_cell.length_b   1.000
_cell.length_c   1.000
_cell.angle_alpha   90.00
_cell.angle_beta   90.00
_cell.angle_gamma   90.00
#
_symmetry.space_group_name_H-M   'P 1'
#
loop_
_entity.id
_entity.type
_entity.pdbx_description
1 polymer ?
#
loop_
_entity_poly.entity_id
_entity_poly.type
_entity_poly.pdbx_seq_one_letter_code
_entity_poly.pdbx_strand_id
1 'polypeptide(L)'
;MKQSRRARKAHIDKANALSVKKQCEVLQISRSSHYYRKVPQSNLNLNLMRLIDEEFLNRPWKGVPRMTNWLQKDMGYAINKKRVERLYRVMGLSASAPGPATSKKGKGKKHKIFPYLLRNLKITAPNQVWAIDITYIPVQGGLSLSLRGNRSVQQVCGRLEPEQHDDFGMVPRYRGDGH
;
A
#
# COMPACT_ATOMS: atom_id res chain seq x y z
N MET A 1 -20.56 19.48 18.68
CA MET A 1 -19.49 18.84 17.86
C MET A 1 -18.42 18.28 18.80
N LYS A 2 -18.07 16.99 18.72
CA LYS A 2 -17.01 16.41 19.57
C LYS A 2 -15.63 16.87 19.06
N GLN A 3 -14.89 17.62 19.87
CA GLN A 3 -13.54 18.06 19.51
C GLN A 3 -12.56 16.88 19.40
N SER A 4 -11.69 16.90 18.38
CA SER A 4 -10.67 15.86 18.17
C SER A 4 -9.64 15.85 19.30
N ARG A 5 -9.03 14.69 19.57
CA ARG A 5 -8.01 14.53 20.63
C ARG A 5 -6.80 15.46 20.42
N ARG A 6 -6.44 15.76 19.16
CA ARG A 6 -5.34 16.67 18.82
C ARG A 6 -5.67 18.11 19.19
N ALA A 7 -6.89 18.56 18.91
CA ALA A 7 -7.37 19.89 19.30
C ALA A 7 -7.36 20.04 20.83
N ARG A 8 -7.90 19.05 21.56
CA ARG A 8 -7.87 19.06 23.03
C ARG A 8 -6.45 19.12 23.60
N LYS A 9 -5.48 18.44 22.97
CA LYS A 9 -4.07 18.47 23.42
C LYS A 9 -3.40 19.83 23.23
N ALA A 10 -3.86 20.64 22.28
CA ALA A 10 -3.32 21.96 22.00
C ALA A 10 -3.67 23.01 23.09
N HIS A 11 -4.72 22.76 23.87
CA HIS A 11 -5.15 23.65 24.97
C HIS A 11 -4.38 23.44 26.29
N ILE A 12 -3.34 22.58 26.32
CA ILE A 12 -2.55 22.34 27.53
C ILE A 12 -1.36 23.29 27.56
N ASP A 13 -1.37 24.23 28.50
CA ASP A 13 -0.33 25.25 28.68
C ASP A 13 0.39 25.12 30.03
N LYS A 14 1.72 25.30 30.01
CA LYS A 14 2.56 25.22 31.22
C LYS A 14 2.49 26.46 32.11
N ALA A 15 2.02 27.60 31.58
CA ALA A 15 2.05 28.91 32.24
C ALA A 15 0.74 29.27 32.97
N ASN A 16 -0.27 28.41 32.96
CA ASN A 16 -1.57 28.65 33.59
C ASN A 16 -1.54 28.36 35.10
N ALA A 17 -2.46 28.99 35.85
CA ALA A 17 -2.65 28.80 37.29
C ALA A 17 -3.05 27.36 37.70
N LEU A 18 -3.44 26.51 36.73
CA LEU A 18 -3.83 25.11 36.96
C LEU A 18 -2.69 24.15 36.64
N SER A 19 -2.48 23.15 37.49
CA SER A 19 -1.49 22.10 37.24
C SER A 19 -1.84 21.30 35.97
N VAL A 20 -0.82 20.83 35.25
CA VAL A 20 -0.97 20.01 34.03
C VAL A 20 -1.85 18.78 34.28
N LYS A 21 -1.86 18.22 35.51
CA LYS A 21 -2.73 17.12 35.92
C LYS A 21 -4.22 17.51 35.83
N LYS A 22 -4.61 18.64 36.44
CA LYS A 22 -5.99 19.14 36.40
C LYS A 22 -6.42 19.48 34.98
N GLN A 23 -5.54 20.08 34.18
CA GLN A 23 -5.83 20.39 32.77
C GLN A 23 -6.12 19.11 31.95
N CYS A 24 -5.31 18.06 32.15
CA CYS A 24 -5.51 16.78 31.47
C CYS A 24 -6.82 16.09 31.89
N GLU A 25 -7.21 16.22 33.15
CA GLU A 25 -8.46 15.68 33.70
C GLU A 25 -9.70 16.38 33.12
N VAL A 26 -9.69 17.72 33.08
CA VAL A 26 -10.76 18.52 32.46
C VAL A 26 -10.88 18.23 30.96
N LEU A 27 -9.75 18.10 30.26
CA LEU A 27 -9.72 17.84 28.82
C LEU A 27 -9.91 16.35 28.46
N GLN A 28 -10.01 15.47 29.45
CA GLN A 28 -10.15 14.01 29.28
C GLN A 28 -9.02 13.43 28.40
N ILE A 29 -7.77 13.77 28.72
CA ILE A 29 -6.55 13.28 28.06
C ILE A 29 -5.68 12.56 29.08
N SER A 30 -5.10 11.41 28.70
CA SER A 30 -4.11 10.76 29.55
C SER A 30 -2.83 11.60 29.65
N ARG A 31 -2.33 11.78 30.88
CA ARG A 31 -1.07 12.51 31.14
C ARG A 31 0.10 11.95 30.31
N SER A 32 0.19 10.63 30.19
CA SER A 32 1.21 9.93 29.38
C SER A 32 1.19 10.38 27.91
N SER A 33 0.00 10.59 27.35
CA SER A 33 -0.16 11.06 25.97
C SER A 33 0.31 12.49 25.80
N HIS A 34 0.16 13.35 26.81
CA HIS A 34 0.68 14.72 26.79
C HIS A 34 2.21 14.73 26.65
N TYR A 35 2.91 14.02 27.54
CA TYR A 35 4.37 13.96 27.57
C TYR A 35 5.00 13.15 26.44
N TYR A 36 4.26 12.22 25.85
CA TYR A 36 4.80 11.40 24.76
C TYR A 36 5.20 12.26 23.55
N ARG A 37 6.50 12.27 23.26
CA ARG A 37 7.08 12.78 22.03
C ARG A 37 7.33 11.62 21.08
N LYS A 38 6.86 11.73 19.84
CA LYS A 38 7.13 10.73 18.80
C LYS A 38 8.63 10.73 18.51
N VAL A 39 9.27 9.58 18.69
CA VAL A 39 10.68 9.40 18.33
C VAL A 39 10.77 9.18 16.81
N PRO A 40 11.58 9.96 16.08
CA PRO A 40 11.77 9.76 14.64
C PRO A 40 12.45 8.40 14.37
N GLN A 41 12.22 7.83 13.18
CA GLN A 41 12.97 6.65 12.76
C GLN A 41 14.44 7.03 12.54
N SER A 42 15.36 6.10 12.83
CA SER A 42 16.78 6.33 12.54
C SER A 42 17.03 6.44 11.03
N ASN A 43 18.07 7.18 10.63
CA ASN A 43 18.48 7.31 9.23
C ASN A 43 18.73 5.93 8.58
N LEU A 44 19.33 5.00 9.32
CA LEU A 44 19.49 3.62 8.87
C LEU A 44 18.15 2.96 8.54
N ASN A 45 17.13 3.14 9.38
CA ASN A 45 15.80 2.58 9.11
C ASN A 45 15.18 3.19 7.86
N LEU A 46 15.36 4.49 7.61
CA LEU A 46 14.84 5.14 6.41
C LEU A 46 15.50 4.59 5.14
N ASN A 47 16.82 4.42 5.17
CA ASN A 47 17.55 3.79 4.06
C ASN A 47 17.08 2.35 3.81
N LEU A 48 16.89 1.58 4.89
CA LEU A 48 16.37 0.21 4.77
C LEU A 48 14.94 0.17 4.25
N MET A 49 14.07 1.08 4.67
CA MET A 49 12.71 1.17 4.13
C MET A 49 12.73 1.45 2.63
N ARG A 50 13.63 2.33 2.16
CA ARG A 50 13.79 2.62 0.72
C ARG A 50 14.25 1.39 -0.06
N LEU A 51 15.30 0.71 0.40
CA LEU A 51 15.82 -0.50 -0.25
C LEU A 51 14.78 -1.64 -0.29
N ILE A 52 14.04 -1.82 0.81
CA ILE A 52 12.95 -2.79 0.88
C ILE A 52 11.85 -2.45 -0.13
N ASP A 53 11.48 -1.18 -0.26
CA ASP A 53 10.43 -0.74 -1.21
C ASP A 53 10.85 -0.99 -2.67
N GLU A 54 12.09 -0.61 -3.03
CA GLU A 54 12.65 -0.85 -4.37
C GLU A 54 12.69 -2.35 -4.70
N GLU A 55 13.15 -3.20 -3.76
CA GLU A 55 13.19 -4.64 -3.97
C GLU A 55 11.80 -5.28 -3.98
N PHE A 56 10.86 -4.76 -3.19
CA PHE A 56 9.48 -5.26 -3.15
C PHE A 56 8.73 -4.98 -4.45
N LEU A 57 8.96 -3.82 -5.07
CA LEU A 57 8.42 -3.50 -6.40
C LEU A 57 8.94 -4.47 -7.47
N ASN A 58 10.22 -4.86 -7.39
CA ASN A 58 10.80 -5.83 -8.31
C ASN A 58 10.32 -7.27 -8.03
N ARG A 59 10.17 -7.65 -6.76
CA ARG A 59 9.90 -9.03 -6.33
C ARG A 59 8.87 -9.07 -5.18
N PRO A 60 7.57 -8.88 -5.47
CA PRO A 60 6.51 -8.74 -4.45
C PRO A 60 6.23 -10.03 -3.64
N TRP A 61 6.80 -11.16 -4.05
CA TRP A 61 6.72 -12.45 -3.35
C TRP A 61 7.78 -12.60 -2.24
N LYS A 62 8.76 -11.70 -2.14
CA LYS A 62 9.79 -11.77 -1.08
C LYS A 62 9.21 -11.37 0.28
N GLY A 63 9.01 -12.37 1.14
CA GLY A 63 8.68 -12.16 2.54
C GLY A 63 9.89 -11.84 3.42
N VAL A 64 9.60 -11.55 4.70
CA VAL A 64 10.59 -11.18 5.72
C VAL A 64 11.84 -12.07 5.72
N PRO A 65 11.76 -13.41 5.66
CA PRO A 65 12.97 -14.25 5.67
C PRO A 65 13.85 -14.03 4.43
N ARG A 66 13.25 -13.98 3.23
CA ARG A 66 13.99 -13.78 1.98
C ARG A 66 14.55 -12.36 1.87
N MET A 67 13.80 -11.36 2.35
CA MET A 67 14.27 -9.98 2.39
C MET A 67 15.41 -9.79 3.39
N THR A 68 15.36 -10.47 4.54
CA THR A 68 16.48 -10.44 5.51
C THR A 68 17.75 -11.01 4.90
N ASN A 69 17.65 -12.14 4.19
CA ASN A 69 18.79 -12.74 3.50
C ASN A 69 19.36 -11.83 2.41
N TRP A 70 18.50 -11.17 1.62
CA TRP A 70 18.91 -10.21 0.59
C TRP A 70 19.63 -9.00 1.20
N LEU A 71 19.08 -8.42 2.27
CA LEU A 71 19.71 -7.30 2.97
C LEU A 71 21.07 -7.67 3.59
N GLN A 72 21.24 -8.91 4.05
CA GLN A 72 22.50 -9.37 4.64
C GLN A 72 23.54 -9.74 3.59
N LYS A 73 23.14 -10.50 2.56
CA LYS A 73 24.07 -11.09 1.59
C LYS A 73 24.38 -10.16 0.42
N ASP A 74 23.35 -9.53 -0.14
CA ASP A 74 23.49 -8.74 -1.36
C ASP A 74 23.83 -7.28 -1.05
N MET A 75 23.29 -6.75 0.06
CA MET A 75 23.53 -5.35 0.50
C MET A 75 24.52 -5.22 1.66
N GLY A 76 24.97 -6.33 2.26
CA GLY A 76 26.01 -6.34 3.29
C GLY A 76 25.60 -5.81 4.68
N TYR A 77 24.30 -5.65 4.96
CA TYR A 77 23.87 -5.11 6.25
C TYR A 77 23.72 -6.19 7.33
N ALA A 78 24.39 -6.00 8.47
CA ALA A 78 24.22 -6.85 9.67
C ALA A 78 22.91 -6.53 10.41
N ILE A 79 21.78 -7.04 9.91
CA ILE A 79 20.44 -6.76 10.45
C ILE A 79 19.76 -8.02 10.97
N ASN A 80 19.11 -7.91 12.13
CA ASN A 80 18.29 -8.98 12.69
C ASN A 80 16.91 -9.06 11.98
N LYS A 81 16.43 -10.28 11.70
CA LYS A 81 15.09 -10.58 11.19
C LYS A 81 13.97 -9.82 11.90
N LYS A 82 14.01 -9.70 13.24
CA LYS A 82 12.99 -8.96 14.03
C LYS A 82 12.89 -7.48 13.63
N ARG A 83 14.02 -6.89 13.21
CA ARG A 83 14.04 -5.50 12.72
C ARG A 83 13.34 -5.40 11.37
N VAL A 84 13.62 -6.31 10.45
CA VAL A 84 12.97 -6.37 9.12
C VAL A 84 11.46 -6.60 9.27
N GLU A 85 11.05 -7.50 10.15
CA GLU A 85 9.63 -7.76 10.45
C GLU A 85 8.90 -6.50 10.96
N ARG A 86 9.52 -5.76 11.87
CA ARG A 86 8.99 -4.47 12.34
C ARG A 86 8.87 -3.47 11.18
N LEU A 87 9.88 -3.38 10.30
CA LEU A 87 9.86 -2.47 9.15
C LEU A 87 8.74 -2.84 8.16
N TYR A 88 8.57 -4.12 7.86
CA TYR A 88 7.45 -4.63 7.06
C TYR A 88 6.10 -4.19 7.64
N ARG A 89 5.92 -4.33 8.97
CA ARG A 89 4.68 -3.91 9.64
C ARG A 89 4.46 -2.40 9.59
N VAL A 90 5.52 -1.60 9.69
CA VAL A 90 5.43 -0.13 9.59
C VAL A 90 5.07 0.32 8.18
N MET A 91 5.60 -0.36 7.17
CA MET A 91 5.31 -0.06 5.75
C MET A 91 3.99 -0.69 5.27
N GLY A 92 3.40 -1.62 6.04
CA GLY A 92 2.20 -2.35 5.63
C GLY A 92 2.45 -3.39 4.54
N LEU A 93 3.70 -3.82 4.36
CA LEU A 93 4.07 -4.79 3.35
C LEU A 93 3.72 -6.21 3.79
N SER A 94 3.18 -7.00 2.87
CA SER A 94 2.96 -8.44 3.03
C SER A 94 3.39 -9.14 1.75
N ALA A 95 4.09 -10.26 1.89
CA ALA A 95 4.51 -11.03 0.74
C ALA A 95 3.27 -11.57 0.01
N SER A 96 3.20 -11.29 -1.28
CA SER A 96 2.20 -11.91 -2.14
C SER A 96 2.64 -13.33 -2.45
N ALA A 97 2.24 -14.28 -1.60
CA ALA A 97 2.33 -15.69 -1.92
C ALA A 97 1.13 -16.07 -2.80
N PRO A 98 1.31 -16.90 -3.85
CA PRO A 98 0.18 -17.43 -4.58
C PRO A 98 -0.72 -18.20 -3.59
N GLY A 99 -1.95 -17.73 -3.43
CA GLY A 99 -2.98 -18.45 -2.67
C GLY A 99 -3.31 -19.79 -3.32
N PRO A 100 -4.10 -20.66 -2.65
CA PRO A 100 -4.58 -21.91 -3.25
C PRO A 100 -5.23 -21.58 -4.60
N ALA A 101 -4.73 -22.21 -5.66
CA ALA A 101 -4.90 -21.82 -7.06
C ALA A 101 -6.35 -21.46 -7.46
N THR A 102 -6.78 -20.24 -7.18
CA THR A 102 -8.14 -19.76 -7.43
C THR A 102 -8.37 -19.51 -8.93
N SER A 103 -7.29 -19.40 -9.70
CA SER A 103 -7.28 -19.34 -11.16
C SER A 103 -7.51 -20.69 -11.83
N LYS A 104 -7.37 -21.82 -11.11
CA LYS A 104 -7.85 -23.11 -11.62
C LYS A 104 -9.37 -23.09 -11.51
N LYS A 105 -10.05 -23.09 -12.66
CA LYS A 105 -11.51 -23.27 -12.73
C LYS A 105 -11.89 -24.43 -11.80
N GLY A 106 -12.71 -24.16 -10.79
CA GLY A 106 -13.15 -25.22 -9.88
C GLY A 106 -13.80 -26.33 -10.70
N LYS A 107 -13.29 -27.55 -10.58
CA LYS A 107 -13.73 -28.74 -11.34
C LYS A 107 -15.08 -29.27 -10.83
N GLY A 108 -16.09 -28.41 -10.72
CA GLY A 108 -17.40 -28.75 -10.18
C GLY A 108 -18.54 -28.08 -10.94
N LYS A 109 -19.67 -28.77 -11.06
CA LYS A 109 -20.92 -28.32 -11.71
C LYS A 109 -21.56 -27.06 -11.10
N LYS A 110 -20.95 -26.46 -10.07
CA LYS A 110 -21.47 -25.32 -9.30
C LYS A 110 -20.83 -23.96 -9.62
N HIS A 111 -19.82 -23.90 -10.50
CA HIS A 111 -19.20 -22.63 -10.90
C HIS A 111 -19.91 -22.05 -12.12
N LYS A 112 -20.76 -21.04 -11.90
CA LYS A 112 -21.39 -20.27 -12.98
C LYS A 112 -20.34 -19.38 -13.64
N ILE A 113 -20.07 -19.60 -14.92
CA ILE A 113 -19.23 -18.72 -15.72
C ILE A 113 -20.07 -17.47 -16.01
N PHE A 114 -19.63 -16.31 -15.49
CA PHE A 114 -20.26 -15.04 -15.82
C PHE A 114 -19.69 -14.53 -17.15
N PRO A 115 -20.54 -14.23 -18.14
CA PRO A 115 -20.08 -13.63 -19.38
C PRO A 115 -19.52 -12.23 -19.07
N TYR A 116 -18.43 -11.87 -19.73
CA TYR A 116 -17.89 -10.52 -19.65
C TYR A 116 -18.90 -9.56 -20.30
N LEU A 117 -19.60 -8.77 -19.49
CA LEU A 117 -20.73 -7.94 -19.93
C LEU A 117 -20.34 -6.78 -20.86
N LEU A 118 -19.05 -6.46 -20.93
CA LEU A 118 -18.50 -5.46 -21.84
C LEU A 118 -18.12 -6.05 -23.21
N ARG A 119 -18.23 -7.37 -23.39
CA ARG A 119 -17.93 -8.02 -24.68
C ARG A 119 -18.98 -7.61 -25.70
N ASN A 120 -18.55 -7.03 -26.82
CA ASN A 120 -19.41 -6.51 -27.91
C ASN A 120 -20.28 -5.29 -27.58
N LEU A 121 -20.03 -4.59 -26.46
CA LEU A 121 -20.75 -3.35 -26.14
C LEU A 121 -20.17 -2.18 -26.95
N LYS A 122 -20.96 -1.60 -27.86
CA LYS A 122 -20.62 -0.32 -28.52
C LYS A 122 -20.83 0.83 -27.53
N ILE A 123 -19.76 1.52 -27.19
CA ILE A 123 -19.79 2.71 -26.33
C ILE A 123 -20.15 3.91 -27.21
N THR A 124 -21.33 4.49 -27.01
CA THR A 124 -21.90 5.55 -27.87
C THR A 124 -22.07 6.88 -27.14
N ALA A 125 -22.00 6.88 -25.80
CA ALA A 125 -22.15 8.08 -24.98
C ALA A 125 -21.09 8.16 -23.85
N PRO A 126 -20.71 9.38 -23.42
CA PRO A 126 -19.88 9.55 -22.23
C PRO A 126 -20.59 8.98 -20.98
N ASN A 127 -19.80 8.49 -20.01
CA ASN A 127 -20.25 7.84 -18.75
C ASN A 127 -20.91 6.45 -18.90
N GLN A 128 -20.85 5.80 -20.07
CA GLN A 128 -21.43 4.46 -20.28
C GLN A 128 -20.59 3.32 -19.67
N VAL A 129 -19.26 3.47 -19.60
CA VAL A 129 -18.33 2.49 -19.02
C VAL A 129 -17.27 3.24 -18.22
N TRP A 130 -16.94 2.72 -17.03
CA TRP A 130 -15.95 3.30 -16.13
C TRP A 130 -14.90 2.22 -15.84
N ALA A 131 -13.64 2.53 -16.11
CA ALA A 131 -12.49 1.73 -15.68
C ALA A 131 -11.75 2.47 -14.58
N ILE A 132 -11.27 1.73 -13.57
CA ILE A 132 -10.50 2.30 -12.46
C ILE A 132 -9.26 1.43 -12.30
N ASP A 133 -8.10 2.07 -12.40
CA ASP A 133 -6.82 1.48 -12.05
C ASP A 133 -6.28 2.10 -10.76
N ILE A 134 -5.65 1.27 -9.93
CA ILE A 134 -4.97 1.71 -8.71
C ILE A 134 -3.48 1.83 -9.03
N THR A 135 -2.99 3.07 -9.20
CA THR A 135 -1.57 3.34 -9.35
C THR A 135 -0.95 3.74 -8.02
N TYR A 136 0.19 3.14 -7.70
CA TYR A 136 0.94 3.45 -6.49
C TYR A 136 1.96 4.55 -6.77
N ILE A 137 1.95 5.62 -5.96
CA ILE A 137 2.90 6.73 -6.09
C ILE A 137 3.73 6.78 -4.79
N PRO A 138 5.05 6.56 -4.84
CA PRO A 138 5.91 6.66 -3.66
C PRO A 138 6.03 8.14 -3.23
N VAL A 139 5.82 8.43 -1.95
CA VAL A 139 5.99 9.78 -1.38
C VAL A 139 7.05 9.76 -0.27
N GLN A 140 7.77 10.88 -0.11
CA GLN A 140 8.84 10.96 0.88
C GLN A 140 8.25 10.86 2.31
N GLY A 141 8.48 9.73 2.98
CA GLY A 141 7.99 9.47 4.34
C GLY A 141 6.75 8.56 4.44
N GLY A 142 6.31 7.93 3.35
CA GLY A 142 5.25 6.93 3.39
C GLY A 142 4.67 6.59 2.02
N LEU A 143 3.54 5.89 2.04
CA LEU A 143 2.89 5.35 0.85
C LEU A 143 1.47 5.91 0.84
N SER A 144 1.15 6.79 -0.10
CA SER A 144 -0.20 7.34 -0.25
C SER A 144 -0.91 6.63 -1.39
N LEU A 145 -1.95 5.87 -1.07
CA LEU A 145 -2.95 5.42 -2.04
C LEU A 145 -3.70 6.66 -2.56
N SER A 146 -3.34 7.15 -3.74
CA SER A 146 -4.14 8.13 -4.46
C SER A 146 -5.18 7.39 -5.29
N LEU A 147 -6.40 7.24 -4.75
CA LEU A 147 -7.55 6.89 -5.56
C LEU A 147 -7.91 8.11 -6.40
N ARG A 148 -7.26 8.29 -7.56
CA ARG A 148 -7.75 9.24 -8.56
C ARG A 148 -8.99 8.65 -9.22
N GLY A 149 -10.13 8.80 -8.54
CA GLY A 149 -11.41 8.84 -9.23
C GLY A 149 -11.40 10.10 -10.08
N ASN A 150 -11.18 9.96 -11.38
CA ASN A 150 -11.23 11.10 -12.31
C ASN A 150 -12.66 11.62 -12.36
N ARG A 151 -12.95 12.58 -11.48
CA ARG A 151 -14.16 13.41 -11.48
C ARG A 151 -13.87 14.66 -12.32
N SER A 152 -13.44 14.47 -13.57
CA SER A 152 -13.35 15.51 -14.60
C SER A 152 -12.75 14.90 -15.86
N VAL A 153 -13.60 14.53 -16.81
CA VAL A 153 -13.21 14.56 -18.22
C VAL A 153 -13.00 16.03 -18.57
N GLN A 154 -11.82 16.56 -18.28
CA GLN A 154 -11.29 17.69 -19.04
C GLN A 154 -10.36 17.09 -20.08
N GLN A 155 -10.98 16.82 -21.23
CA GLN A 155 -10.46 17.06 -22.56
C GLN A 155 -8.93 17.20 -22.64
N VAL A 156 -8.23 16.08 -22.74
CA VAL A 156 -7.03 16.00 -23.58
C VAL A 156 -7.41 15.08 -24.74
N CYS A 157 -7.69 15.73 -25.86
CA CYS A 157 -7.95 15.08 -27.14
C CYS A 157 -6.68 14.33 -27.57
N GLY A 158 -6.71 13.00 -27.43
CA GLY A 158 -5.82 12.07 -28.10
C GLY A 158 -6.69 11.02 -28.75
N ARG A 159 -6.72 11.01 -30.08
CA ARG A 159 -7.47 10.07 -30.94
C ARG A 159 -7.05 8.63 -30.59
N LEU A 160 -7.93 7.89 -29.91
CA LEU A 160 -7.83 6.43 -29.79
C LEU A 160 -8.23 5.85 -31.13
N GLU A 161 -7.25 5.60 -32.01
CA GLU A 161 -7.43 4.74 -33.17
C GLU A 161 -7.75 3.31 -32.70
N PRO A 162 -8.65 2.60 -33.39
CA PRO A 162 -9.06 1.26 -33.02
C PRO A 162 -8.03 0.25 -33.55
N GLU A 163 -6.90 0.08 -32.86
CA GLU A 163 -6.08 -1.11 -33.11
C GLU A 163 -6.62 -2.28 -32.29
N GLN A 164 -7.16 -3.25 -33.04
CA GLN A 164 -7.56 -4.56 -32.55
C GLN A 164 -6.32 -5.28 -32.02
N HIS A 165 -6.22 -5.43 -30.70
CA HIS A 165 -5.29 -6.37 -30.07
C HIS A 165 -6.09 -7.47 -29.37
N ASP A 166 -6.58 -8.40 -30.17
CA ASP A 166 -6.83 -9.77 -29.72
C ASP A 166 -5.46 -10.42 -29.52
N ASP A 167 -4.90 -10.40 -28.30
CA ASP A 167 -3.94 -11.39 -27.77
C ASP A 167 -3.39 -10.97 -26.39
N PHE A 168 -4.22 -11.06 -25.35
CA PHE A 168 -3.74 -11.20 -23.97
C PHE A 168 -3.78 -12.68 -23.58
N GLY A 169 -2.91 -13.45 -24.23
CA GLY A 169 -2.80 -14.90 -24.09
C GLY A 169 -1.34 -15.36 -24.02
N MET A 170 -0.52 -14.83 -23.11
CA MET A 170 0.78 -15.42 -22.80
C MET A 170 1.15 -15.19 -21.34
N VAL A 171 0.96 -16.24 -20.53
CA VAL A 171 1.63 -16.37 -19.22
C VAL A 171 2.98 -17.03 -19.51
N PRO A 172 4.13 -16.46 -19.09
CA PRO A 172 5.42 -17.11 -19.31
C PRO A 172 5.48 -18.43 -18.55
N ARG A 173 5.58 -19.55 -19.26
CA ARG A 173 6.00 -20.82 -18.65
C ARG A 173 7.52 -20.78 -18.48
N TYR A 174 8.00 -20.68 -17.24
CA TYR A 174 9.38 -21.00 -16.93
C TYR A 174 9.58 -22.52 -17.12
N ARG A 175 10.31 -22.89 -18.18
CA ARG A 175 10.87 -24.23 -18.36
C ARG A 175 12.14 -24.27 -17.51
N GLY A 176 12.14 -25.07 -16.46
CA GLY A 176 13.33 -25.33 -15.66
C GLY A 176 14.14 -26.40 -16.36
N ASP A 177 15.20 -25.99 -17.04
CA ASP A 177 16.20 -26.91 -17.56
C ASP A 177 17.31 -27.02 -16.50
N GLY A 178 17.49 -28.24 -16.01
CA GLY A 178 18.59 -28.62 -15.13
C GLY A 178 19.89 -28.74 -15.91
N HIS A 179 20.98 -28.42 -15.22
CA HIS A 179 22.31 -28.92 -15.50
C HIS A 179 22.72 -29.83 -14.34
#